data_AF-A0A2D7IW65-F1
#
_entry.id   AF-A0A2D7IW65-F1
#
_cell.length_a   1.000
_cell.length_b   1.000
_cell.length_c   1.000
_cell.angle_alpha   90.00
_cell.angle_beta   90.00
_cell.angle_gamma   90.00
#
_symmetry.space_group_name_H-M   'P 1'
#
loop_
_entity.id
_entity.type
_entity.pdbx_description
1 polymer ?
#
loop_
_entity_poly.entity_id
_entity_poly.type
_entity_poly.pdbx_seq_one_letter_code
_entity_poly.pdbx_strand_id
1 'polypeptide(L)'
;MKDKKIQLTGQAFSQTVSGREFVAFTQASSAERTVFQFDRFELDPARMTLLENGETVHIEPQVLRLISLLVEHHDRIVPRDEINAVVWEGRQVSEASLTTRLRSARTIIGDNGSEQRLIKTIPNVGLRFVGDVSVKTVRAPSPAPVREWVMKHTVLLIAVVIATAAIGSGGWYWQKTSDERALSAQFARTEDAAISGYNNSRMFYASRYDCMRACLSATDFVCRSFDYYNTENACDLSEETAESIGGLKTDYELPQSYDHYARIMPTE
;
A
#
# COMPACT_ATOMS: atom_id res chain seq x y z
N MET A 1 -51.16 29.72 -17.86
CA MET A 1 -50.46 30.99 -17.53
C MET A 1 -50.11 30.95 -16.05
N LYS A 2 -48.80 31.03 -15.73
CA LYS A 2 -48.18 31.42 -14.43
C LYS A 2 -48.20 30.44 -13.23
N ASP A 3 -47.08 29.72 -13.11
CA ASP A 3 -46.02 29.82 -12.07
C ASP A 3 -46.31 30.08 -10.57
N LYS A 4 -45.58 29.27 -9.77
CA LYS A 4 -44.97 29.51 -8.42
C LYS A 4 -45.93 29.45 -7.20
N LYS A 5 -45.55 28.93 -6.03
CA LYS A 5 -44.24 28.62 -5.43
C LYS A 5 -44.41 27.62 -4.27
N ILE A 6 -43.35 26.86 -4.07
CA ILE A 6 -43.06 25.84 -3.04
C ILE A 6 -43.19 26.39 -1.60
N GLN A 7 -43.69 25.58 -0.67
CA GLN A 7 -43.33 25.66 0.76
C GLN A 7 -42.91 24.28 1.29
N LEU A 8 -41.64 24.21 1.67
CA LEU A 8 -40.98 23.13 2.41
C LEU A 8 -41.19 23.39 3.90
N THR A 9 -41.78 22.45 4.62
CA THR A 9 -41.77 22.43 6.10
C THR A 9 -40.62 21.54 6.56
N GLY A 10 -39.43 22.12 6.69
CA GLY A 10 -38.34 21.58 7.49
C GLY A 10 -38.26 22.38 8.79
N GLN A 11 -38.37 21.73 9.93
CA GLN A 11 -38.13 22.38 11.22
C GLN A 11 -36.63 22.66 11.36
N ALA A 12 -36.29 23.94 11.50
CA ALA A 12 -34.96 24.41 11.82
C ALA A 12 -34.76 24.35 13.35
N PHE A 13 -33.73 23.66 13.81
CA PHE A 13 -33.18 23.87 15.14
C PHE A 13 -31.85 24.59 14.99
N SER A 14 -31.75 25.81 15.52
CA SER A 14 -30.55 26.64 15.50
C SER A 14 -29.80 26.44 16.81
N GLN A 15 -28.56 25.96 16.73
CA GLN A 15 -27.58 26.16 17.79
C GLN A 15 -26.29 26.72 17.19
N THR A 16 -25.72 27.67 17.93
CA THR A 16 -24.64 28.56 17.53
C THR A 16 -23.30 27.83 17.48
N VAL A 17 -22.59 28.09 16.39
CA VAL A 17 -21.32 27.50 15.96
C VAL A 17 -20.17 27.81 16.92
N SER A 18 -19.48 26.76 17.39
CA SER A 18 -18.05 26.82 17.72
C SER A 18 -17.32 25.80 16.85
N GLY A 19 -16.81 26.30 15.72
CA GLY A 19 -15.62 25.81 15.02
C GLY A 19 -15.53 24.31 14.71
N ARG A 20 -15.98 23.94 13.50
CA ARG A 20 -15.76 22.68 12.77
C ARG A 20 -16.68 21.50 13.13
N GLU A 21 -17.91 21.57 12.63
CA GLU A 21 -18.70 20.37 12.33
C GLU A 21 -18.48 19.97 10.86
N PHE A 22 -17.74 18.87 10.66
CA PHE A 22 -17.86 18.08 9.45
C PHE A 22 -19.23 17.37 9.50
N VAL A 23 -20.19 17.84 8.71
CA VAL A 23 -21.43 17.09 8.49
C VAL A 23 -21.08 15.90 7.61
N ALA A 24 -20.74 14.77 8.22
CA ALA A 24 -20.75 13.49 7.53
C ALA A 24 -22.21 13.14 7.20
N PHE A 25 -22.67 13.59 6.03
CA PHE A 25 -23.84 13.01 5.39
C PHE A 25 -23.46 11.59 4.95
N THR A 26 -23.50 10.63 5.86
CA THR A 26 -23.49 9.22 5.51
C THR A 26 -24.86 8.87 4.94
N GLN A 27 -25.08 9.18 3.66
CA GLN A 27 -26.00 8.38 2.87
C GLN A 27 -25.40 6.97 2.79
N ALA A 28 -25.77 6.12 3.74
CA ALA A 28 -25.76 4.69 3.52
C ALA A 28 -26.85 4.40 2.49
N SER A 29 -26.54 4.64 1.22
CA SER A 29 -27.29 4.05 0.11
C SER A 29 -27.13 2.55 0.28
N SER A 30 -28.17 1.92 0.83
CA SER A 30 -28.41 0.48 0.73
C SER A 30 -28.06 0.06 -0.70
N ALA A 31 -27.04 -0.78 -0.88
CA ALA A 31 -26.62 -1.24 -2.20
C ALA A 31 -27.65 -2.24 -2.72
N GLU A 32 -28.84 -1.75 -3.04
CA GLU A 32 -29.85 -2.45 -3.80
C GLU A 32 -29.30 -2.65 -5.21
N ARG A 33 -29.32 -3.90 -5.66
CA ARG A 33 -28.87 -4.30 -6.99
C ARG A 33 -30.02 -4.97 -7.70
N THR A 34 -30.15 -4.70 -8.99
CA THR A 34 -31.20 -5.27 -9.82
C THR A 34 -30.71 -6.58 -10.39
N VAL A 35 -31.48 -7.66 -10.18
CA VAL A 35 -31.28 -8.96 -10.79
C VAL A 35 -32.45 -9.22 -11.74
N PHE A 36 -32.13 -9.61 -12.97
CA PHE A 36 -33.12 -9.95 -13.99
C PHE A 36 -33.24 -11.47 -14.08
N GLN A 37 -34.46 -11.98 -14.08
CA GLN A 37 -34.74 -13.40 -14.30
C GLN A 37 -35.51 -13.57 -15.60
N PHE A 38 -35.07 -14.52 -16.42
CA PHE A 38 -35.73 -14.87 -17.66
C PHE A 38 -35.48 -16.35 -17.94
N ASP A 39 -36.52 -17.09 -18.34
CA ASP A 39 -36.45 -18.55 -18.50
C ASP A 39 -35.81 -19.21 -17.25
N ARG A 40 -34.74 -19.98 -17.41
CA ARG A 40 -33.98 -20.60 -16.30
C ARG A 40 -32.75 -19.81 -15.85
N PHE A 41 -32.61 -18.56 -16.31
CA PHE A 41 -31.43 -17.73 -16.06
C PHE A 41 -31.67 -16.63 -15.04
N GLU A 42 -30.63 -16.32 -14.28
CA GLU A 42 -30.55 -15.14 -13.42
C GLU A 42 -29.33 -14.30 -13.80
N LEU A 43 -29.59 -13.04 -14.16
CA LEU A 43 -28.57 -12.09 -14.57
C LEU A 43 -28.42 -10.99 -13.51
N ASP A 44 -27.20 -10.80 -13.01
CA ASP A 44 -26.82 -9.67 -12.16
C ASP A 44 -25.82 -8.78 -12.93
N PRO A 45 -26.28 -7.68 -13.56
CA PRO A 45 -25.41 -6.79 -14.32
C PRO A 45 -24.36 -6.09 -13.45
N ALA A 46 -24.69 -5.80 -12.18
CA ALA A 46 -23.77 -5.14 -11.26
C ALA A 46 -22.58 -6.02 -10.87
N ARG A 47 -22.80 -7.35 -10.82
CA ARG A 47 -21.73 -8.34 -10.58
C ARG A 47 -21.11 -8.90 -11.85
N MET A 48 -21.67 -8.61 -13.03
CA MET A 48 -21.29 -9.26 -14.28
C MET A 48 -21.31 -10.79 -14.14
N THR A 49 -22.44 -11.32 -13.65
CA THR A 49 -22.66 -12.77 -13.50
C THR A 49 -23.97 -13.22 -14.14
N LEU A 50 -23.95 -14.40 -14.75
CA LEU A 50 -25.12 -15.13 -15.23
C LEU A 50 -25.17 -16.49 -14.55
N LEU A 51 -26.33 -16.84 -13.99
CA LEU A 51 -26.60 -18.16 -13.43
C LEU A 51 -27.60 -18.91 -14.33
N GLU A 52 -27.43 -20.21 -14.49
CA GLU A 52 -28.42 -21.12 -15.09
C GLU A 52 -28.84 -22.12 -14.01
N ASN A 53 -30.13 -22.16 -13.65
CA ASN A 53 -30.65 -23.00 -12.55
C ASN A 53 -29.87 -22.82 -11.22
N GLY A 54 -29.34 -21.63 -10.97
CA GLY A 54 -28.55 -21.29 -9.78
C GLY A 54 -27.04 -21.57 -9.88
N GLU A 55 -26.56 -22.20 -10.96
CA GLU A 55 -25.14 -22.46 -11.19
C GLU A 55 -24.50 -21.38 -12.06
N THR A 56 -23.25 -20.99 -11.75
CA THR A 56 -22.57 -19.93 -12.52
C THR A 56 -22.20 -20.39 -13.92
N VAL A 57 -22.67 -19.65 -14.92
CA VAL A 57 -22.33 -19.88 -16.33
C VAL A 57 -21.00 -19.18 -16.64
N HIS A 58 -20.03 -19.94 -17.15
CA HIS A 58 -18.79 -19.35 -17.64
C HIS A 58 -19.05 -18.68 -19.00
N ILE A 59 -18.92 -17.35 -19.04
CA ILE A 59 -19.28 -16.53 -20.20
C ILE A 59 -18.23 -15.45 -20.44
N GLU A 60 -17.91 -15.20 -21.71
CA GLU A 60 -17.02 -14.10 -22.06
C GLU A 60 -17.64 -12.73 -21.70
N PRO A 61 -16.86 -11.78 -21.14
CA PRO A 61 -17.38 -10.49 -20.68
C PRO A 61 -18.19 -9.72 -21.73
N GLN A 62 -17.76 -9.74 -23.00
CA GLN A 62 -18.48 -9.08 -24.10
C GLN A 62 -19.84 -9.72 -24.39
N VAL A 63 -19.92 -11.04 -24.32
CA VAL A 63 -21.18 -11.76 -24.55
C VAL A 63 -22.15 -11.49 -23.41
N LEU A 64 -21.64 -11.47 -22.16
CA LEU A 64 -22.45 -11.12 -21.00
C LEU A 64 -22.94 -9.66 -21.06
N ARG A 65 -22.09 -8.75 -21.52
CA ARG A 65 -22.46 -7.34 -21.68
C ARG A 65 -23.54 -7.15 -22.74
N LEU A 66 -23.48 -7.90 -23.85
CA LEU A 66 -24.52 -7.93 -24.87
C LEU A 66 -25.85 -8.42 -24.28
N ILE A 67 -25.84 -9.55 -23.57
CA ILE A 67 -27.05 -10.09 -22.92
C ILE A 67 -27.60 -9.07 -21.91
N SER A 68 -26.73 -8.47 -21.10
CA SER A 68 -27.13 -7.49 -20.09
C SER A 68 -27.83 -6.28 -20.70
N LEU A 69 -27.22 -5.69 -21.73
CA LEU A 69 -27.80 -4.56 -22.44
C LEU A 69 -29.19 -4.89 -23.02
N LEU A 70 -29.35 -6.08 -23.61
CA LEU A 70 -30.62 -6.48 -24.21
C LEU A 70 -31.71 -6.76 -23.17
N VAL A 71 -31.36 -7.37 -22.04
CA VAL A 71 -32.31 -7.69 -20.96
C VAL A 71 -32.69 -6.44 -20.16
N GLU A 72 -31.73 -5.54 -19.88
CA GLU A 72 -31.99 -4.25 -19.23
C GLU A 72 -32.94 -3.37 -20.05
N HIS A 73 -32.91 -3.51 -21.38
CA HIS A 73 -33.77 -2.79 -22.33
C HIS A 73 -34.78 -3.69 -23.04
N HIS A 74 -35.27 -4.75 -22.37
CA HIS A 74 -36.22 -5.72 -22.94
C HIS A 74 -37.54 -5.11 -23.44
N ASP A 75 -37.90 -3.92 -22.98
CA ASP A 75 -39.10 -3.18 -23.37
C ASP A 75 -39.01 -2.57 -24.78
N ARG A 76 -37.80 -2.39 -25.32
CA ARG A 76 -37.56 -1.70 -26.60
C ARG A 76 -36.59 -2.43 -27.52
N ILE A 77 -36.42 -1.90 -28.73
CA ILE A 77 -35.37 -2.33 -29.65
C ILE A 77 -34.08 -1.57 -29.26
N VAL A 78 -32.97 -2.30 -29.18
CA VAL A 78 -31.63 -1.73 -28.98
C VAL A 78 -30.95 -1.60 -30.36
N PRO A 79 -30.68 -0.37 -30.84
CA PRO A 79 -30.03 -0.13 -32.13
C PRO A 79 -28.62 -0.71 -32.20
N ARG A 80 -28.16 -1.03 -33.42
CA ARG A 80 -26.80 -1.56 -33.65
C ARG A 80 -25.70 -0.63 -33.11
N ASP A 81 -25.84 0.68 -33.32
CA ASP A 81 -24.84 1.66 -32.87
C ASP A 81 -24.72 1.70 -31.35
N GLU A 82 -25.84 1.56 -30.63
CA GLU A 82 -25.87 1.48 -29.17
C GLU A 82 -25.21 0.18 -28.68
N ILE A 83 -25.52 -0.95 -29.32
CA ILE A 83 -24.88 -2.24 -29.02
C ILE A 83 -23.38 -2.16 -29.22
N ASN A 84 -22.93 -1.60 -30.35
CA ASN A 84 -21.52 -1.45 -30.67
C ASN A 84 -20.81 -0.56 -29.64
N ALA A 85 -21.42 0.56 -29.26
CA ALA A 85 -20.87 1.48 -28.27
C ALA A 85 -20.72 0.83 -26.88
N VAL A 86 -21.72 0.08 -26.41
CA VAL A 86 -21.68 -0.50 -25.06
C VAL A 86 -20.81 -1.76 -24.99
N VAL A 87 -20.93 -2.67 -25.97
CA VAL A 87 -20.25 -3.98 -25.92
C VAL A 87 -18.75 -3.86 -26.26
N TRP A 88 -18.37 -2.91 -27.11
CA TRP A 88 -16.97 -2.66 -27.49
C TRP A 88 -16.39 -1.37 -26.92
N GLU A 89 -17.10 -0.70 -26.01
CA GLU A 89 -16.65 0.52 -25.33
C GLU A 89 -16.28 1.64 -26.32
N GLY A 90 -17.13 1.85 -27.31
CA GLY A 90 -16.97 2.87 -28.34
C GLY A 90 -15.99 2.53 -29.47
N ARG A 91 -15.37 1.34 -29.48
CA ARG A 91 -14.50 0.92 -30.58
C ARG A 91 -15.32 0.58 -31.82
N GLN A 92 -14.85 1.02 -32.99
CA GLN A 92 -15.44 0.63 -34.28
C GLN A 92 -15.16 -0.84 -34.56
N VAL A 93 -16.21 -1.59 -34.88
CA VAL A 93 -16.14 -3.02 -35.19
C VAL A 93 -16.98 -3.36 -36.40
N SER A 94 -16.64 -4.47 -37.05
CA SER A 94 -17.40 -4.97 -38.20
C SER A 94 -18.73 -5.60 -37.79
N GLU A 95 -19.71 -5.63 -38.69
CA GLU A 95 -20.97 -6.36 -38.50
C GLU A 95 -20.74 -7.87 -38.22
N ALA A 96 -19.66 -8.44 -38.75
CA ALA A 96 -19.28 -9.83 -38.48
C ALA A 96 -18.94 -10.05 -36.99
N SER A 97 -18.37 -9.04 -36.31
CA SER A 97 -18.08 -9.08 -34.88
C SER A 97 -19.36 -9.14 -34.05
N LEU A 98 -20.36 -8.30 -34.37
CA LEU A 98 -21.68 -8.35 -33.74
C LEU A 98 -22.39 -9.68 -33.99
N THR A 99 -22.35 -10.17 -35.23
CA THR A 99 -22.94 -11.46 -35.59
C THR A 99 -22.34 -12.61 -34.78
N THR A 100 -21.02 -12.59 -34.58
CA THR A 100 -20.31 -13.61 -33.78
C THR A 100 -20.72 -13.56 -32.31
N ARG A 101 -20.73 -12.37 -31.70
CA ARG A 101 -21.17 -12.20 -30.30
C ARG A 101 -22.63 -12.54 -30.09
N LEU A 102 -23.50 -12.23 -31.05
CA LEU A 102 -24.90 -12.61 -31.01
C LEU A 102 -25.09 -14.13 -31.09
N ARG A 103 -24.31 -14.84 -31.93
CA ARG A 103 -24.33 -16.31 -31.96
C ARG A 103 -23.95 -16.91 -30.62
N SER A 104 -22.84 -16.46 -30.03
CA SER A 104 -22.40 -16.90 -28.71
C SER A 104 -23.46 -16.60 -27.63
N ALA A 105 -24.05 -15.40 -27.64
CA ALA A 105 -25.08 -15.02 -26.69
C ALA A 105 -26.29 -15.97 -26.78
N ARG A 106 -26.80 -16.20 -28.00
CA ARG A 106 -27.92 -17.12 -28.25
C ARG A 106 -27.60 -18.52 -27.76
N THR A 107 -26.43 -19.08 -28.11
CA THR A 107 -26.03 -20.42 -27.65
C THR A 107 -26.01 -20.52 -26.13
N ILE A 108 -25.47 -19.53 -25.43
CA ILE A 108 -25.38 -19.56 -23.96
C ILE A 108 -26.76 -19.53 -23.31
N ILE A 109 -27.70 -18.73 -23.82
CA ILE A 109 -29.05 -18.63 -23.27
C ILE A 109 -30.01 -19.71 -23.81
N GLY A 110 -29.51 -20.70 -24.56
CA GLY A 110 -30.32 -21.74 -25.20
C GLY A 110 -31.28 -21.22 -26.29
N ASP A 111 -30.97 -20.08 -26.89
CA ASP A 111 -31.65 -19.55 -28.07
C ASP A 111 -30.89 -19.92 -29.35
N ASN A 112 -31.52 -19.76 -30.51
CA ASN A 112 -30.89 -20.01 -31.80
C ASN A 112 -31.35 -19.00 -32.86
N GLY A 113 -30.60 -18.93 -33.97
CA GLY A 113 -30.86 -17.95 -35.03
C GLY A 113 -32.15 -18.19 -35.82
N SER A 114 -32.73 -19.39 -35.75
CA SER A 114 -33.93 -19.76 -36.49
C SER A 114 -35.20 -19.45 -35.70
N GLU A 115 -35.27 -19.92 -34.45
CA GLU A 115 -36.43 -19.74 -33.58
C GLU A 115 -36.47 -18.35 -32.92
N GLN A 116 -35.29 -17.80 -32.57
CA GLN A 116 -35.13 -16.47 -31.96
C GLN A 116 -36.11 -16.20 -30.82
N ARG A 117 -36.24 -17.17 -29.91
CA ARG A 117 -37.22 -17.16 -28.81
C ARG A 117 -36.92 -16.10 -27.76
N LEU A 118 -35.64 -15.74 -27.60
CA LEU A 118 -35.21 -14.78 -26.57
C LEU A 118 -34.64 -13.51 -27.20
N ILE A 119 -33.78 -13.63 -28.21
CA ILE A 119 -33.18 -12.46 -28.88
C ILE A 119 -33.65 -12.42 -30.33
N LYS A 120 -34.53 -11.46 -30.64
CA LYS A 120 -35.05 -11.22 -31.98
C LYS A 120 -34.20 -10.21 -32.74
N THR A 121 -33.84 -10.56 -33.97
CA THR A 121 -33.16 -9.64 -34.89
C THR A 121 -34.19 -8.83 -35.65
N ILE A 122 -34.10 -7.50 -35.58
CA ILE A 122 -34.91 -6.57 -36.37
C ILE A 122 -34.04 -6.09 -37.55
N PRO A 123 -34.35 -6.52 -38.79
CA PRO A 123 -33.55 -6.18 -39.96
C PRO A 123 -33.31 -4.67 -40.06
N ASN A 124 -32.06 -4.28 -40.31
CA ASN A 124 -31.62 -2.87 -40.45
C ASN A 124 -31.87 -1.94 -39.25
N VAL A 125 -32.42 -2.43 -38.14
CA VAL A 125 -32.66 -1.61 -36.94
C VAL A 125 -31.75 -2.03 -35.79
N GLY A 126 -31.82 -3.28 -35.35
CA GLY A 126 -31.10 -3.71 -34.15
C GLY A 126 -31.58 -5.05 -33.61
N LEU A 127 -31.45 -5.21 -32.30
CA LEU A 127 -31.83 -6.43 -31.58
C LEU A 127 -32.86 -6.09 -30.50
N ARG A 128 -33.73 -7.04 -30.19
CA ARG A 128 -34.70 -6.92 -29.11
C ARG A 128 -34.72 -8.19 -28.28
N PHE A 129 -34.69 -8.05 -26.96
CA PHE A 129 -35.02 -9.15 -26.07
C PHE A 129 -36.55 -9.32 -26.01
N VAL A 130 -37.04 -10.52 -26.27
CA VAL A 130 -38.48 -10.83 -26.35
C VAL A 130 -38.91 -11.92 -25.38
N GLY A 131 -37.98 -12.44 -24.56
CA GLY A 131 -38.32 -13.33 -23.46
C GLY A 131 -39.00 -12.57 -22.32
N ASP A 132 -39.80 -13.29 -21.53
CA ASP A 132 -40.41 -12.73 -20.32
C ASP A 132 -39.34 -12.45 -19.28
N VAL A 133 -39.26 -11.19 -18.82
CA VAL A 133 -38.27 -10.73 -17.84
C VAL A 133 -38.97 -10.36 -16.55
N SER A 134 -38.52 -10.94 -15.44
CA SER A 134 -38.89 -10.56 -14.08
C SER A 134 -37.74 -9.82 -13.41
N VAL A 135 -38.04 -8.67 -12.80
CA VAL A 135 -37.04 -7.81 -12.17
C VAL A 135 -37.12 -7.99 -10.66
N LYS A 136 -36.00 -8.38 -10.04
CA LYS A 136 -35.86 -8.51 -8.59
C LYS A 136 -34.86 -7.49 -8.07
N THR A 137 -35.30 -6.67 -7.12
CA THR A 137 -34.39 -5.80 -6.36
C THR A 137 -33.81 -6.59 -5.20
N VAL A 138 -32.53 -6.94 -5.29
CA VAL A 138 -31.81 -7.66 -4.23
C VAL A 138 -31.04 -6.64 -3.40
N ARG A 139 -31.41 -6.52 -2.13
CA ARG A 139 -30.61 -5.77 -1.17
C ARG A 139 -29.30 -6.55 -0.97
N ALA A 140 -28.16 -5.95 -1.31
CA ALA A 140 -26.89 -6.56 -0.97
C ALA A 140 -26.90 -6.88 0.54
N PRO A 141 -26.48 -8.08 0.96
CA PRO A 141 -26.32 -8.34 2.37
C PRO A 141 -25.42 -7.24 2.92
N SER A 142 -25.87 -6.58 4.00
CA SER A 142 -24.99 -5.70 4.78
C SER A 142 -23.70 -6.48 4.98
N PRO A 143 -22.52 -5.92 4.67
CA PRO A 143 -21.27 -6.63 4.91
C PRO A 143 -21.37 -7.19 6.32
N ALA A 144 -21.37 -8.53 6.43
CA ALA A 144 -21.43 -9.19 7.72
C ALA A 144 -20.31 -8.58 8.56
N PRO A 145 -20.53 -8.29 9.86
CA PRO A 145 -19.46 -7.71 10.67
C PRO A 145 -18.32 -8.71 10.70
N VAL A 146 -17.31 -8.50 9.84
CA VAL A 146 -16.02 -9.20 9.77
C VAL A 146 -15.18 -8.99 11.04
N ARG A 147 -15.81 -8.46 12.09
CA ARG A 147 -15.21 -8.08 13.37
C ARG A 147 -14.65 -9.28 14.12
N GLU A 148 -15.31 -10.44 14.11
CA GLU A 148 -14.86 -11.53 14.98
C GLU A 148 -13.62 -12.27 14.48
N TRP A 149 -13.48 -12.49 13.16
CA TRP A 149 -12.35 -13.22 12.59
C TRP A 149 -11.10 -12.34 12.42
N VAL A 150 -11.29 -11.08 12.00
CA VAL A 150 -10.20 -10.13 11.76
C VAL A 150 -9.53 -9.70 13.06
N MET A 151 -10.29 -9.44 14.15
CA MET A 151 -9.68 -9.02 15.43
C MET A 151 -8.86 -10.14 16.10
N LYS A 152 -9.27 -11.41 16.01
CA LYS A 152 -8.53 -12.51 16.66
C LYS A 152 -7.20 -12.81 15.98
N HIS A 153 -7.10 -12.69 14.65
CA HIS A 153 -5.87 -13.00 13.91
C HIS A 153 -4.94 -11.80 13.71
N THR A 154 -5.44 -10.56 13.65
CA THR A 154 -4.59 -9.36 13.55
C THR A 154 -3.91 -9.02 14.88
N VAL A 155 -4.58 -9.21 16.03
CA VAL A 155 -3.96 -9.01 17.36
C VAL A 155 -2.84 -10.04 17.61
N LEU A 156 -3.02 -11.29 17.19
CA LEU A 156 -2.00 -12.34 17.35
C LEU A 156 -0.74 -12.04 16.50
N LEU A 157 -0.93 -11.59 15.25
CA LEU A 157 0.18 -11.23 14.37
C LEU A 157 0.94 -9.98 14.86
N ILE A 158 0.24 -8.96 15.35
CA ILE A 158 0.87 -7.76 15.93
C ILE A 158 1.64 -8.12 17.21
N ALA A 159 1.10 -8.98 18.07
CA ALA A 159 1.80 -9.44 19.28
C ALA A 159 3.09 -10.23 18.96
N VAL A 160 3.08 -11.07 17.91
CA VAL A 160 4.27 -11.82 17.46
C VAL A 160 5.32 -10.90 16.84
N VAL A 161 4.91 -9.90 16.06
CA VAL A 161 5.83 -8.89 15.49
C VAL A 161 6.46 -8.03 16.60
N ILE A 162 5.70 -7.62 17.62
CA ILE A 162 6.23 -6.86 18.76
C ILE A 162 7.17 -7.73 19.62
N ALA A 163 6.83 -9.01 19.85
CA ALA A 163 7.68 -9.93 20.63
C ALA A 163 9.00 -10.26 19.91
N THR A 164 8.98 -10.45 18.59
CA THR A 164 10.20 -10.69 17.80
C THR A 164 11.05 -9.44 17.64
N ALA A 165 10.43 -8.26 17.50
CA ALA A 165 11.16 -7.00 17.53
C ALA A 165 11.83 -6.76 18.88
N ALA A 166 11.17 -7.05 20.01
CA ALA A 166 11.73 -6.87 21.35
C ALA A 166 12.88 -7.86 21.67
N ILE A 167 12.80 -9.12 21.20
CA ILE A 167 13.87 -10.11 21.38
C ILE A 167 15.05 -9.81 20.45
N GLY A 168 14.78 -9.43 19.20
CA GLY A 168 15.80 -9.06 18.21
C GLY A 168 16.52 -7.76 18.56
N SER A 169 15.80 -6.71 18.97
CA SER A 169 16.40 -5.44 19.41
C SER A 169 17.10 -5.57 20.75
N GLY A 170 16.58 -6.41 21.67
CA GLY A 170 17.26 -6.75 22.92
C GLY A 170 18.61 -7.41 22.65
N GLY A 171 18.64 -8.54 21.94
CA GLY A 171 19.89 -9.23 21.62
C GLY A 171 20.89 -8.37 20.85
N TRP A 172 20.45 -7.65 19.82
CA TRP A 172 21.30 -6.77 19.02
C TRP A 172 21.84 -5.58 19.82
N TYR A 173 21.02 -4.97 20.68
CA TYR A 173 21.45 -3.85 21.54
C TYR A 173 22.39 -4.31 22.66
N TRP A 174 22.12 -5.45 23.30
CA TRP A 174 23.01 -6.05 24.30
C TRP A 174 24.36 -6.47 23.70
N GLN A 175 24.39 -6.99 22.47
CA GLN A 175 25.63 -7.35 21.78
C GLN A 175 26.44 -6.11 21.39
N LYS A 176 25.81 -5.11 20.75
CA LYS A 176 26.47 -3.85 20.34
C LYS A 176 27.12 -3.13 21.54
N THR A 177 26.40 -3.05 22.67
CA THR A 177 26.93 -2.40 23.89
C THR A 177 28.06 -3.18 24.55
N SER A 178 28.13 -4.51 24.36
CA SER A 178 29.21 -5.34 24.89
C SER A 178 30.53 -5.11 24.15
N ASP A 179 30.47 -5.06 22.82
CA ASP A 179 31.65 -4.81 21.97
C ASP A 179 32.22 -3.40 22.19
N GLU A 180 31.36 -2.39 22.29
CA GLU A 180 31.78 -1.00 22.55
C GLU A 180 32.45 -0.84 23.92
N ARG A 181 31.98 -1.56 24.97
CA ARG A 181 32.64 -1.59 26.27
C ARG A 181 34.00 -2.28 26.21
N ALA A 182 34.09 -3.41 25.50
CA ALA A 182 35.35 -4.15 25.35
C ALA A 182 36.41 -3.33 24.57
N LEU A 183 35.99 -2.57 23.56
CA LEU A 183 36.88 -1.62 22.87
C LEU A 183 37.31 -0.49 23.79
N SER A 184 36.36 0.15 24.50
CA SER A 184 36.67 1.27 25.41
C SER A 184 37.63 0.86 26.53
N ALA A 185 37.53 -0.37 27.04
CA ALA A 185 38.41 -0.88 28.10
C ALA A 185 39.89 -1.01 27.68
N GLN A 186 40.19 -0.95 26.38
CA GLN A 186 41.57 -1.00 25.86
C GLN A 186 42.20 0.39 25.71
N PHE A 187 41.48 1.47 26.01
CA PHE A 187 41.96 2.84 25.84
C PHE A 187 41.70 3.70 27.08
N ALA A 188 42.68 4.52 27.45
CA ALA A 188 42.52 5.61 28.41
C ALA A 188 42.13 6.88 27.64
N ARG A 189 40.97 7.45 27.97
CA ARG A 189 40.47 8.70 27.36
C ARG A 189 40.89 9.91 28.19
N THR A 190 41.40 10.93 27.53
CA THR A 190 41.58 12.28 28.08
C THR A 190 40.73 13.24 27.26
N GLU A 191 39.78 13.91 27.90
CA GLU A 191 38.88 14.87 27.25
C GLU A 191 39.62 16.17 26.93
N ASP A 192 39.21 16.83 25.84
CA ASP A 192 39.73 18.13 25.40
C ASP A 192 41.27 18.17 25.25
N ALA A 193 41.83 17.08 24.75
CA ALA A 193 43.25 16.85 24.64
C ALA A 193 43.60 16.17 23.31
N ALA A 194 44.80 16.45 22.78
CA ALA A 194 45.30 15.79 21.58
C ALA A 194 46.83 15.80 21.49
N ILE A 195 47.36 14.90 20.67
CA ILE A 195 48.75 14.87 20.22
C ILE A 195 48.86 15.71 18.94
N SER A 196 49.26 16.97 19.08
CA SER A 196 49.32 17.90 17.95
C SER A 196 50.49 17.58 17.02
N GLY A 197 50.19 17.08 15.81
CA GLY A 197 51.15 17.00 14.70
C GLY A 197 51.85 15.65 14.52
N TYR A 198 51.51 14.64 15.32
CA TYR A 198 52.05 13.28 15.20
C TYR A 198 50.99 12.31 14.68
N ASN A 199 50.55 12.54 13.44
CA ASN A 199 49.44 11.82 12.83
C ASN A 199 49.97 10.88 11.75
N ASN A 200 49.90 9.57 11.97
CA ASN A 200 50.34 8.57 10.99
C ASN A 200 49.25 8.25 9.96
N SER A 201 47.98 8.24 10.36
CA SER A 201 46.86 7.95 9.47
C SER A 201 45.60 8.70 9.88
N ARG A 202 44.93 9.34 8.92
CA ARG A 202 43.67 10.06 9.14
C ARG A 202 42.48 9.28 8.61
N MET A 203 41.45 9.13 9.44
CA MET A 203 40.17 8.52 9.09
C MET A 203 39.06 9.56 9.14
N PHE A 204 38.24 9.59 8.09
CA PHE A 204 37.05 10.46 8.01
C PHE A 204 35.78 9.63 8.14
N TYR A 205 34.69 10.26 8.63
CA TYR A 205 33.38 9.62 8.83
C TYR A 205 33.42 8.41 9.77
N ALA A 206 34.28 8.47 10.79
CA ALA A 206 34.49 7.42 11.77
C ALA A 206 33.84 7.79 13.11
N SER A 207 33.18 6.84 13.75
CA SER A 207 32.87 6.96 15.18
C SER A 207 34.14 6.72 16.01
N ARG A 208 34.16 7.16 17.27
CA ARG A 208 35.26 6.83 18.19
C ARG A 208 35.57 5.32 18.25
N TYR A 209 34.57 4.46 18.08
CA TYR A 209 34.74 3.01 18.11
C TYR A 209 35.38 2.44 16.83
N ASP A 210 35.13 3.08 15.69
CA ASP A 210 35.81 2.74 14.44
C ASP A 210 37.29 3.10 14.53
N CYS A 211 37.60 4.23 15.15
CA CYS A 211 38.98 4.66 15.46
C CYS A 211 39.69 3.69 16.41
N MET A 212 39.03 3.29 17.51
CA MET A 212 39.56 2.27 18.42
C MET A 212 39.88 0.97 17.69
N ARG A 213 38.94 0.49 16.86
CA ARG A 213 39.11 -0.75 16.10
C ARG A 213 40.26 -0.64 15.11
N ALA A 214 40.32 0.46 14.35
CA ALA A 214 41.38 0.70 13.37
C ALA A 214 42.76 0.78 14.02
N CYS A 215 42.87 1.43 15.19
CA CYS A 215 44.12 1.47 15.95
C CYS A 215 44.54 0.05 16.40
N LEU A 216 43.62 -0.76 16.93
CA LEU A 216 43.93 -2.13 17.36
C LEU A 216 44.31 -3.05 16.20
N SER A 217 43.77 -2.81 15.01
CA SER A 217 44.02 -3.62 13.81
C SER A 217 45.07 -3.03 12.86
N ALA A 218 45.71 -1.92 13.21
CA ALA A 218 46.69 -1.27 12.33
C ALA A 218 47.90 -2.20 12.11
N THR A 219 48.23 -2.44 10.84
CA THR A 219 49.37 -3.28 10.44
C THR A 219 50.54 -2.48 9.90
N ASP A 220 50.28 -1.28 9.37
CA ASP A 220 51.29 -0.45 8.73
C ASP A 220 52.21 0.24 9.75
N PHE A 221 51.71 0.43 10.98
CA PHE A 221 52.47 0.92 12.13
C PHE A 221 51.83 0.40 13.42
N VAL A 222 52.59 0.41 14.51
CA VAL A 222 52.07 0.03 15.84
C VAL A 222 51.29 1.21 16.40
N CYS A 223 49.98 1.24 16.18
CA CYS A 223 49.16 2.30 16.74
C CYS A 223 49.14 2.24 18.27
N ARG A 224 49.54 3.36 18.89
CA ARG A 224 49.62 3.54 20.34
C ARG A 224 48.60 4.53 20.86
N SER A 225 48.14 5.46 20.04
CA SER A 225 47.11 6.40 20.43
C SER A 225 46.34 6.94 19.23
N PHE A 226 45.24 7.65 19.47
CA PHE A 226 44.57 8.44 18.45
C PHE A 226 43.86 9.65 19.05
N ASP A 227 43.67 10.68 18.22
CA ASP A 227 42.89 11.86 18.56
C ASP A 227 41.56 11.83 17.81
N TYR A 228 40.45 11.98 18.53
CA TYR A 228 39.10 11.99 17.98
C TYR A 228 38.55 13.41 17.87
N TYR A 229 38.11 13.77 16.67
CA TYR A 229 37.51 15.05 16.34
C TYR A 229 35.99 14.95 16.53
N ASN A 230 35.50 15.32 17.72
CA ASN A 230 34.09 15.14 18.11
C ASN A 230 33.09 15.82 17.16
N THR A 231 33.46 16.94 16.54
CA THR A 231 32.59 17.68 15.61
C THR A 231 32.67 17.19 14.18
N GLU A 232 33.79 16.56 13.78
CA GLU A 232 34.04 16.14 12.40
C GLU A 232 33.75 14.65 12.18
N ASN A 233 33.55 13.87 13.25
CA ASN A 233 33.51 12.42 13.20
C ASN A 233 34.72 11.86 12.44
N ALA A 234 35.92 12.27 12.87
CA ALA A 234 37.19 11.89 12.28
C ALA A 234 38.20 11.55 13.36
N CYS A 235 39.26 10.82 13.02
CA CYS A 235 40.38 10.61 13.92
C CYS A 235 41.72 10.55 13.20
N ASP A 236 42.75 10.96 13.92
CA ASP A 236 44.14 10.77 13.53
C ASP A 236 44.76 9.70 14.43
N LEU A 237 45.18 8.59 13.83
CA LEU A 237 45.88 7.49 14.49
C LEU A 237 47.39 7.79 14.56
N SER A 238 48.01 7.42 15.68
CA SER A 238 49.41 7.73 15.97
C SER A 238 50.18 6.52 16.52
N GLU A 239 51.46 6.41 16.14
CA GLU A 239 52.41 5.50 16.76
C GLU A 239 53.05 6.07 18.05
N GLU A 240 52.77 7.33 18.37
CA GLU A 240 53.30 8.03 19.54
C GLU A 240 52.36 7.93 20.74
N THR A 241 52.92 8.13 21.94
CA THR A 241 52.15 8.33 23.18
C THR A 241 52.29 9.77 23.66
N ALA A 242 51.40 10.20 24.55
CA ALA A 242 51.52 11.52 25.16
C ALA A 242 52.91 11.72 25.81
N GLU A 243 53.44 10.68 26.46
CA GLU A 243 54.73 10.72 27.14
C GLU A 243 55.90 10.82 26.17
N SER A 244 55.84 10.16 25.01
CA SER A 244 56.95 10.16 24.03
C SER A 244 57.14 11.53 23.36
N ILE A 245 56.07 12.33 23.27
CA ILE A 245 56.09 13.64 22.60
C ILE A 245 56.04 14.84 23.57
N GLY A 246 56.15 14.60 24.88
CA GLY A 246 56.25 15.66 25.90
C GLY A 246 54.92 16.16 26.47
N GLY A 247 53.84 15.42 26.26
CA GLY A 247 52.52 15.65 26.86
C GLY A 247 51.42 15.92 25.85
N LEU A 248 50.18 15.98 26.34
CA LEU A 248 49.02 16.35 25.54
C LEU A 248 48.90 17.87 25.46
N LYS A 249 48.49 18.35 24.30
CA LYS A 249 48.03 19.73 24.14
C LYS A 249 46.58 19.83 24.59
N THR A 250 46.28 20.80 25.45
CA THR A 250 44.95 20.99 26.08
C THR A 250 44.44 22.44 26.02
N ASP A 251 45.22 23.35 25.47
CA ASP A 251 44.98 24.81 25.49
C ASP A 251 44.34 25.34 24.20
N TYR A 252 43.37 24.62 23.65
CA TYR A 252 42.71 25.00 22.41
C TYR A 252 41.68 26.14 22.60
N GLU A 253 41.75 27.17 21.75
CA GLU A 253 40.71 28.21 21.64
C GLU A 253 39.48 27.61 20.91
N LEU A 254 38.31 27.59 21.57
CA LEU A 254 37.03 26.98 21.14
C LEU A 254 36.69 27.13 19.63
N PRO A 255 35.94 26.18 19.00
CA PRO A 255 35.09 25.14 19.60
C PRO A 255 35.42 23.69 19.18
N GLN A 256 36.66 23.38 18.76
CA GLN A 256 37.01 22.01 18.38
C GLN A 256 37.41 21.21 19.63
N SER A 257 36.49 20.40 20.18
CA SER A 257 36.80 19.47 21.28
C SER A 257 37.44 18.20 20.70
N TYR A 258 38.73 18.00 20.97
CA TYR A 258 39.44 16.76 20.65
C TYR A 258 39.44 15.85 21.87
N ASP A 259 39.21 14.56 21.70
CA ASP A 259 39.46 13.59 22.76
C ASP A 259 40.66 12.73 22.40
N HIS A 260 41.62 12.64 23.32
CA HIS A 260 42.77 11.79 23.18
C HIS A 260 42.47 10.39 23.73
N TYR A 261 42.85 9.35 22.99
CA TYR A 261 42.72 7.96 23.40
C TYR A 261 44.07 7.26 23.34
N ALA A 262 44.65 6.99 24.51
CA ALA A 262 45.90 6.24 24.64
C ALA A 262 45.61 4.74 24.79
N ARG A 263 46.28 3.88 24.01
CA ARG A 263 46.12 2.43 24.11
C ARG A 263 46.74 1.92 25.41
N ILE A 264 45.96 1.18 26.18
CA ILE A 264 46.43 0.49 27.38
C ILE A 264 47.19 -0.75 26.93
N MET A 265 48.52 -0.67 26.96
CA MET A 265 49.37 -1.82 26.72
C MET A 265 49.42 -2.69 27.98
N PRO A 266 49.28 -4.02 27.89
CA PRO A 266 49.51 -4.89 29.04
C PRO A 266 50.95 -4.71 29.53
N THR A 267 51.11 -4.56 30.84
CA THR A 267 52.42 -4.59 31.49
C THR A 267 53.00 -6.00 31.33
N GLU A 268 54.18 -6.11 30.70
CA GLU A 268 54.95 -7.36 30.65
C GLU A 268 55.39 -7.84 32.04
#